data_AF-A0A839PL02-F1
#
_entry.id   AF-A0A839PL02-F1
#
_cell.length_a   1.000
_cell.length_b   1.000
_cell.length_c   1.000
_cell.angle_alpha   90.00
_cell.angle_beta   90.00
_cell.angle_gamma   90.00
#
_symmetry.space_group_name_H-M   'P 1'
#
loop_
_entity.id
_entity.type
_entity.pdbx_description
1 polymer ?
#
loop_
_entity_poly.entity_id
_entity_poly.type
_entity_poly.pdbx_seq_one_letter_code
_entity_poly.pdbx_strand_id
1 'polypeptide(L)' 'MFDMVLVLDIDVETLNRRLDGRPNEPGFAPDERAVIVRYHRNNEHFPAGISIDTTGTVPSVVDDILAQLG' A
#
# COMPACT_ATOMS: atom_id res chain seq x y z
N MET A 1 22.69 -2.29 -2.73
CA MET A 1 21.77 -3.32 -3.25
C MET A 1 20.94 -3.76 -2.07
N PHE A 2 19.61 -3.79 -2.20
CA PHE A 2 18.76 -4.33 -1.14
C PHE A 2 18.69 -5.85 -1.29
N ASP A 3 18.77 -6.57 -0.17
CA ASP A 3 18.61 -8.03 -0.15
C ASP A 3 17.18 -8.45 -0.50
N MET A 4 16.19 -7.62 -0.16
CA MET A 4 14.77 -7.85 -0.45
C MET A 4 14.01 -6.53 -0.54
N VAL A 5 13.03 -6.47 -1.46
CA VAL A 5 12.08 -5.36 -1.58
C VAL A 5 10.67 -5.94 -1.51
N LEU A 6 9.89 -5.50 -0.52
CA LEU A 6 8.49 -5.86 -0.36
C LEU A 6 7.63 -4.68 -0.86
N VAL A 7 6.69 -4.95 -1.76
CA VAL A 7 5.76 -3.97 -2.31
C VAL A 7 4.39 -4.25 -1.70
N LEU A 8 3.85 -3.30 -0.94
CA LEU A 8 2.54 -3.43 -0.30
C LEU A 8 1.46 -3.05 -1.32
N ASP A 9 0.82 -4.06 -1.90
CA ASP A 9 -0.30 -3.90 -2.81
C ASP A 9 -1.61 -3.84 -2.04
N ILE A 10 -2.53 -3.02 -2.48
CA ILE A 10 -3.84 -2.86 -1.84
C ILE A 10 -4.85 -2.53 -2.91
N ASP A 11 -6.07 -3.06 -2.82
CA ASP A 11 -7.11 -2.64 -3.76
C ASP A 11 -7.52 -1.17 -3.53
N VAL A 12 -8.01 -0.50 -4.59
CA VAL A 12 -8.34 0.92 -4.54
C VAL A 12 -9.51 1.25 -3.60
N GLU A 13 -10.45 0.32 -3.39
CA GLU A 13 -11.58 0.50 -2.47
C GLU A 13 -11.07 0.48 -1.02
N THR A 14 -10.24 -0.50 -0.67
CA THR A 14 -9.65 -0.59 0.67
C THR A 14 -8.71 0.58 0.95
N LEU A 15 -7.93 1.03 -0.04
CA LEU A 15 -7.09 2.22 0.07
C LEU A 15 -7.91 3.46 0.43
N ASN A 16 -8.97 3.75 -0.32
CA ASN A 16 -9.81 4.92 -0.07
C ASN A 16 -10.46 4.86 1.32
N ARG A 17 -11.02 3.72 1.69
CA ARG A 17 -11.63 3.51 3.02
C ARG A 17 -10.63 3.74 4.15
N ARG A 18 -9.38 3.29 4.02
CA ARG A 18 -8.34 3.51 5.04
C ARG A 18 -7.92 4.98 5.13
N LEU A 19 -7.83 5.68 4.00
CA LEU A 19 -7.54 7.11 3.98
C LEU A 19 -8.70 7.91 4.61
N ASP A 20 -9.96 7.53 4.40
CA ASP A 20 -11.11 8.17 5.06
C ASP A 20 -11.05 8.09 6.59
N GLY A 21 -10.50 7.01 7.12
CA GLY A 21 -10.30 6.82 8.56
C GLY A 21 -9.14 7.62 9.18
N ARG A 22 -8.40 8.41 8.37
CA ARG A 22 -7.18 9.12 8.78
C ARG A 22 -7.25 10.61 8.45
N PRO A 23 -8.17 11.37 9.07
CA PRO A 23 -8.27 12.80 8.84
C PRO A 23 -6.98 13.52 9.30
N ASN A 24 -6.54 14.51 8.51
CA ASN A 24 -5.31 15.29 8.70
C ASN A 24 -4.00 14.54 8.45
N GLU A 25 -4.05 13.34 7.84
CA GLU A 25 -2.87 12.66 7.30
C GLU A 25 -2.75 12.88 5.78
N PRO A 26 -1.54 12.80 5.20
CA PRO A 26 -1.35 12.88 3.76
C PRO A 26 -2.22 11.87 2.99
N GLY A 27 -2.87 12.33 1.92
CA GLY A 27 -3.76 11.50 1.11
C GLY A 27 -5.23 11.55 1.54
N PHE A 28 -5.53 12.22 2.65
CA PHE A 28 -6.91 12.53 3.03
C PHE A 28 -7.51 13.61 2.11
N ALA A 29 -6.76 14.67 1.81
CA ALA A 29 -7.26 15.77 1.00
C ALA A 29 -7.56 15.31 -0.44
N PRO A 30 -8.63 15.82 -1.09
CA PRO A 30 -9.05 15.36 -2.42
C PRO A 30 -7.95 15.41 -3.49
N ASP A 31 -7.18 16.50 -3.53
CA ASP A 31 -6.08 16.65 -4.50
C ASP A 31 -4.93 15.67 -4.25
N GLU A 32 -4.58 15.40 -2.99
CA GLU A 32 -3.58 14.40 -2.62
C GLU A 32 -4.07 12.99 -2.96
N ARG A 33 -5.34 12.70 -2.68
CA ARG A 33 -5.97 11.41 -2.98
C ARG A 33 -5.99 11.13 -4.48
N ALA A 34 -6.24 12.14 -5.31
CA ALA A 34 -6.20 11.99 -6.77
C ALA A 34 -4.80 11.56 -7.26
N VAL A 35 -3.72 12.10 -6.66
CA VAL A 35 -2.35 11.70 -6.98
C VAL A 35 -2.10 10.24 -6.56
N ILE A 36 -2.50 9.87 -5.34
CA ILE A 36 -2.36 8.49 -4.83
C ILE A 36 -3.06 7.49 -5.74
N VAL A 37 -4.33 7.73 -6.09
CA VAL A 37 -5.11 6.83 -6.96
C VAL A 37 -4.51 6.75 -8.36
N ARG A 38 -3.96 7.85 -8.88
CA ARG A 38 -3.25 7.84 -10.17
C ARG A 38 -2.00 6.97 -10.11
N TYR A 39 -1.20 7.05 -9.05
CA TYR A 39 0.00 6.23 -8.89
C TYR A 39 -0.34 4.76 -8.63
N HIS A 40 -1.38 4.49 -7.85
CA HIS A 40 -1.88 3.14 -7.61
C HIS A 40 -2.26 2.40 -8.90
N ARG A 41 -2.92 3.09 -9.84
CA ARG A 41 -3.28 2.51 -11.15
C ARG A 41 -2.07 2.23 -12.05
N ASN A 42 -1.00 2.99 -11.87
CA ASN A 42 0.19 2.93 -12.69
C ASN A 42 1.33 2.37 -11.83
N ASN A 43 1.39 1.04 -11.71
CA ASN A 43 2.43 0.30 -10.97
C ASN A 43 3.88 0.57 -11.44
N GLU A 44 4.06 1.39 -12.46
CA GLU A 44 5.34 1.89 -12.99
C GLU A 44 6.17 2.70 -11.98
N HIS A 45 5.56 3.19 -10.89
CA HIS A 45 6.25 3.97 -9.86
C HIS A 45 6.86 3.09 -8.75
N PHE A 46 6.59 1.79 -8.74
CA PHE A 46 7.12 0.88 -7.73
C PHE A 46 8.40 0.19 -8.25
N PRO A 47 9.40 -0.05 -7.38
CA PRO A 47 10.52 -0.92 -7.72
C PRO A 47 10.03 -2.35 -7.94
N ALA A 48 10.81 -3.14 -8.70
CA ALA A 48 10.61 -4.58 -8.73
C ALA A 48 10.80 -5.17 -7.32
N GLY A 49 9.88 -6.05 -6.90
CA GLY A 49 9.89 -6.64 -5.56
C GLY A 49 8.82 -7.72 -5.39
N ILE A 50 8.75 -8.29 -4.19
CA ILE A 50 7.74 -9.27 -3.81
C ILE A 50 6.47 -8.50 -3.42
N SER A 51 5.38 -8.74 -4.13
CA SER A 51 4.09 -8.13 -3.84
C SER A 51 3.44 -8.80 -2.63
N ILE A 52 2.97 -8.00 -1.68
CA ILE A 52 2.23 -8.44 -0.49
C ILE A 52 0.84 -7.82 -0.57
N ASP A 53 -0.19 -8.65 -0.57
CA ASP A 53 -1.58 -8.16 -0.48
C ASP A 53 -1.82 -7.60 0.93
N THR A 54 -2.21 -6.34 1.00
CA THR A 54 -2.45 -5.63 2.25
C THR A 54 -3.91 -5.28 2.50
N THR A 55 -4.82 -5.90 1.75
CA THR A 55 -6.27 -5.75 1.89
C THR A 55 -6.79 -6.21 3.25
N GLY A 56 -6.09 -7.16 3.88
CA GLY A 56 -6.42 -7.75 5.20
C GLY A 56 -6.30 -6.80 6.39
N THR A 57 -6.30 -7.35 7.61
CA THR A 57 -6.06 -6.56 8.83
C THR A 57 -4.57 -6.29 9.01
N VAL A 58 -4.19 -5.23 9.75
CA VAL A 58 -2.76 -4.94 10.02
C VAL A 58 -2.01 -6.16 10.59
N PRO A 59 -2.53 -6.92 11.58
CA PRO A 59 -1.86 -8.13 12.05
C PRO A 59 -1.60 -9.16 10.94
N SER A 60 -2.61 -9.43 10.10
CA SER A 60 -2.45 -10.38 8.97
C SER A 60 -1.36 -9.93 8.00
N VAL A 61 -1.32 -8.64 7.67
CA VAL A 61 -0.29 -8.09 6.79
C VAL A 61 1.10 -8.18 7.41
N VAL A 62 1.21 -8.00 8.72
CA VAL A 62 2.48 -8.19 9.44
C VAL A 62 2.91 -9.65 9.36
N ASP A 63 1.99 -10.61 9.55
CA ASP A 63 2.28 -12.03 9.40
C ASP A 63 2.74 -12.37 7.96
N ASP A 64 2.09 -11.80 6.94
CA ASP A 64 2.47 -11.98 5.53
C ASP A 64 3.86 -11.40 5.21
N ILE A 65 4.20 -10.25 5.79
CA ILE A 65 5.54 -9.65 5.71
C ILE A 65 6.57 -10.57 6.35
N LEU A 66 6.32 -11.02 7.58
CA LEU A 66 7.24 -11.88 8.33
C LEU A 66 7.47 -13.22 7.61
N ALA A 67 6.44 -13.77 6.96
CA ALA A 67 6.55 -14.99 6.17
C ALA A 67 7.53 -14.88 4.98
N GLN A 68 7.82 -13.67 4.49
CA GLN A 68 8.84 -13.46 3.46
C GLN A 68 10.26 -13.35 4.02
N LEU A 69 10.42 -13.04 5.31
CA LEU A 69 11.72 -12.71 5.89
C LEU A 69 12.51 -13.95 6.37
N GLY A 70 11.86 -15.11 6.51
CA GLY A 70 12.49 -16.37 6.95
C GLY A 70 12.55 -16.51 8.46
#